data_AF-A0A2D4JMJ5-F1
#
_entry.id   AF-A0A2D4JMJ5-F1
#
_cell.length_a   1.000
_cell.length_b   1.000
_cell.length_c   1.000
_cell.angle_alpha   90.00
_cell.angle_beta   90.00
_cell.angle_gamma   90.00
#
_symmetry.space_group_name_H-M   'P 1'
#
loop_
_entity.id
_entity.type
_entity.pdbx_description
1 polymer ?
#
loop_
_entity_poly.entity_id
_entity_poly.type
_entity_poly.pdbx_seq_one_letter_code
_entity_poly.pdbx_strand_id
1 'polypeptide(L)'
;KALLNMDDDILIAQMGSWLTVAHMSVLTNQDTSRVFVCGVKSAARDAELKDRFARMECKNIELLHEDFTNIEPTISKLQKVKVILLLPRCSGLGVSNPIEFILKEHEDAELLRDLSQGSVAEDKLSTLAQQQLKELTHAMQFVKVQALIYCTCSLYPEENEVVV
;
A
#
# COMPACT_ATOMS: atom_id res chain seq x y z
N LYS A 1 8.73 -23.37 -5.26
CA LYS A 1 7.78 -22.87 -6.28
C LYS A 1 7.83 -21.34 -6.20
N ALA A 2 8.01 -20.62 -7.30
CA ALA A 2 8.03 -19.15 -7.26
C ALA A 2 6.63 -18.62 -6.90
N LEU A 3 6.57 -17.58 -6.07
CA LEU A 3 5.31 -16.95 -5.63
C LEU A 3 4.73 -15.98 -6.69
N LEU A 4 5.57 -15.51 -7.60
CA LEU A 4 5.22 -14.60 -8.69
C LEU A 4 5.93 -15.10 -9.97
N ASN A 5 5.17 -15.33 -11.04
CA ASN A 5 5.73 -15.58 -12.37
C ASN A 5 5.93 -14.26 -13.12
N MET A 6 6.66 -14.28 -14.24
CA MET A 6 6.98 -13.05 -14.98
C MET A 6 5.74 -12.29 -15.49
N ASP A 7 4.63 -12.98 -15.70
CA ASP A 7 3.39 -12.44 -16.30
C ASP A 7 2.28 -12.22 -15.27
N ASP A 8 2.57 -12.42 -13.98
CA ASP A 8 1.63 -12.23 -12.89
C ASP A 8 1.60 -10.76 -12.46
N ASP A 9 0.41 -10.25 -12.12
CA ASP A 9 0.23 -8.86 -11.71
C ASP A 9 0.40 -8.70 -10.20
N ILE A 10 0.72 -7.47 -9.80
CA ILE A 10 0.84 -7.04 -8.40
C ILE A 10 -0.21 -5.97 -8.12
N LEU A 11 -0.88 -6.05 -6.98
CA LEU A 11 -1.80 -5.04 -6.48
C LEU A 11 -1.25 -4.42 -5.20
N ILE A 12 -1.09 -3.10 -5.18
CA ILE A 12 -0.68 -2.32 -4.02
C ILE A 12 -1.93 -1.63 -3.46
N ALA A 13 -2.40 -2.12 -2.33
CA ALA A 13 -3.68 -1.73 -1.72
C ALA A 13 -3.72 -0.27 -1.29
N GLN A 14 -2.59 0.30 -0.90
CA GLN A 14 -2.51 1.72 -0.61
C GLN A 14 -1.17 2.26 -1.05
N MET A 15 -1.22 3.43 -1.67
CA MET A 15 -0.02 4.18 -1.98
C MET A 15 0.56 4.80 -0.71
N GLY A 16 1.43 4.05 -0.05
CA GLY A 16 2.57 4.59 0.67
C GLY A 16 3.63 5.04 -0.35
N SER A 17 4.87 4.57 -0.21
CA SER A 17 5.97 5.11 -1.02
C SER A 17 5.86 4.82 -2.50
N TRP A 18 5.84 5.88 -3.31
CA TRP A 18 5.93 5.77 -4.78
C TRP A 18 7.22 5.06 -5.23
N LEU A 19 8.27 5.08 -4.41
CA LEU A 19 9.49 4.32 -4.65
C LEU A 19 9.26 2.81 -4.59
N THR A 20 8.41 2.34 -3.67
CA THR A 20 8.03 0.92 -3.59
C THR A 20 7.28 0.49 -4.85
N VAL A 21 6.37 1.33 -5.35
CA VAL A 21 5.65 1.08 -6.61
C VAL A 21 6.63 0.97 -7.78
N ALA A 22 7.54 1.93 -7.91
CA ALA A 22 8.56 1.92 -8.97
C ALA A 22 9.48 0.70 -8.85
N HIS A 23 9.86 0.32 -7.64
CA HIS A 23 10.66 -0.87 -7.39
C HIS A 23 9.95 -2.14 -7.87
N MET A 24 8.64 -2.28 -7.59
CA MET A 24 7.85 -3.41 -8.11
C MET A 24 7.76 -3.39 -9.64
N SER A 25 7.62 -2.23 -10.25
CA SER A 25 7.62 -2.07 -11.71
C SER A 25 8.94 -2.51 -12.34
N VAL A 26 10.08 -2.15 -11.74
CA VAL A 26 11.41 -2.51 -12.23
C VAL A 26 11.73 -3.99 -12.03
N LEU A 27 11.24 -4.60 -10.94
CA LEU A 27 11.45 -6.03 -10.67
C LEU A 27 10.55 -6.96 -11.50
N THR A 28 9.52 -6.43 -12.15
CA THR A 28 8.57 -7.20 -12.98
C THR A 28 8.84 -7.00 -14.47
N ASN A 29 8.34 -7.92 -15.30
CA ASN A 29 8.39 -7.73 -16.74
C ASN A 29 7.33 -6.71 -17.15
N GLN A 30 7.76 -5.51 -17.52
CA GLN A 30 6.85 -4.42 -17.84
C GLN A 30 6.01 -4.62 -19.11
N ASP A 31 6.37 -5.59 -19.97
CA ASP A 31 5.62 -5.91 -21.18
C ASP A 31 4.45 -6.88 -20.90
N THR A 32 4.55 -7.68 -19.83
CA THR A 32 3.61 -8.79 -19.57
C THR A 32 2.88 -8.72 -18.22
N SER A 33 3.43 -8.01 -17.24
CA SER A 33 2.89 -7.82 -15.90
C SER A 33 2.44 -6.37 -15.68
N ARG A 34 1.45 -6.16 -14.82
CA ARG A 34 0.95 -4.85 -14.37
C ARG A 34 1.12 -4.69 -12.86
N VAL A 35 1.43 -3.45 -12.45
CA VAL A 35 1.43 -3.03 -11.05
C VAL A 35 0.27 -2.08 -10.83
N PHE A 36 -0.79 -2.55 -10.19
CA PHE A 36 -1.96 -1.74 -9.84
C PHE A 36 -1.75 -1.05 -8.50
N VAL A 37 -2.14 0.23 -8.39
CA VAL A 37 -2.06 0.98 -7.13
C VAL A 37 -3.38 1.65 -6.83
N CYS A 38 -3.95 1.41 -5.65
CA CYS A 38 -5.24 1.95 -5.25
C CYS A 38 -5.13 3.30 -4.51
N GLY A 39 -6.28 3.98 -4.38
CA GLY A 39 -6.44 5.15 -3.52
C GLY A 39 -5.89 6.47 -4.06
N VAL A 40 -5.55 6.56 -5.35
CA VAL A 40 -5.07 7.81 -5.96
C VAL A 40 -6.26 8.69 -6.36
N LYS A 41 -6.82 9.41 -5.39
CA LYS A 41 -8.09 10.16 -5.57
C LYS A 41 -7.96 11.50 -6.31
N SER A 42 -6.85 12.20 -6.16
CA SER A 42 -6.70 13.55 -6.70
C SER A 42 -6.00 13.53 -8.06
N ALA A 43 -6.54 14.29 -9.02
CA ALA A 43 -5.94 14.43 -10.35
C ALA A 43 -4.52 15.01 -10.30
N ALA A 44 -4.25 15.91 -9.35
CA ALA A 44 -2.92 16.46 -9.14
C ALA A 44 -1.92 15.38 -8.71
N ARG A 45 -2.29 14.50 -7.77
CA ARG A 45 -1.44 13.39 -7.32
C ARG A 45 -1.26 12.35 -8.44
N ASP A 46 -2.33 12.01 -9.16
CA ASP A 46 -2.27 11.12 -10.33
C ASP A 46 -1.27 11.62 -11.39
N ALA A 47 -1.34 12.91 -11.75
CA ALA A 47 -0.42 13.52 -12.71
C ALA A 47 1.03 13.53 -12.21
N GLU A 48 1.24 13.91 -10.95
CA GLU A 48 2.58 13.92 -10.32
C GLU A 48 3.21 12.53 -10.31
N LEU A 49 2.44 11.50 -9.96
CA LEU A 49 2.92 10.12 -9.92
C LEU A 49 3.24 9.59 -11.31
N LYS A 50 2.38 9.86 -12.30
CA LYS A 50 2.64 9.49 -13.70
C LYS A 50 3.92 10.12 -14.22
N ASP A 51 4.15 11.39 -13.92
CA ASP A 51 5.39 12.10 -14.28
C ASP A 51 6.62 11.49 -13.58
N ARG A 52 6.53 11.17 -12.28
CA ARG A 52 7.59 10.44 -11.55
C ARG A 52 7.89 9.08 -12.19
N PHE A 53 6.87 8.27 -12.46
CA PHE A 53 7.03 6.94 -13.05
C PHE A 53 7.57 7.00 -14.48
N ALA A 54 7.14 7.99 -15.27
CA ALA A 54 7.66 8.20 -16.62
C ALA A 54 9.17 8.50 -16.62
N ARG A 55 9.65 9.33 -15.69
CA ARG A 55 11.09 9.61 -15.54
C ARG A 55 11.93 8.39 -15.15
N MET A 56 11.31 7.41 -14.51
CA MET A 56 11.96 6.13 -14.14
C MET A 56 11.71 5.03 -15.17
N GLU A 57 11.11 5.37 -16.31
CA GLU A 57 10.76 4.42 -17.37
C GLU A 57 9.86 3.27 -16.91
N CYS A 58 9.08 3.48 -15.86
CA CYS A 58 8.10 2.52 -15.35
C CYS A 58 6.80 2.61 -16.15
N LYS A 59 6.59 1.68 -17.08
CA LYS A 59 5.51 1.71 -18.09
C LYS A 59 4.32 0.81 -17.74
N ASN A 60 4.46 -0.08 -16.77
CA ASN A 60 3.45 -1.07 -16.41
C ASN A 60 2.63 -0.73 -15.16
N ILE A 61 2.77 0.49 -14.63
CA ILE A 61 2.02 0.94 -13.46
C ILE A 61 0.66 1.47 -13.88
N GLU A 62 -0.39 1.04 -13.18
CA GLU A 62 -1.75 1.53 -13.36
C GLU A 62 -2.34 2.04 -12.04
N LEU A 63 -2.75 3.31 -12.04
CA LEU A 63 -3.32 3.97 -10.87
C LEU A 63 -4.84 3.80 -10.88
N LEU A 64 -5.39 3.30 -9.78
CA LEU A 64 -6.80 3.17 -9.51
C LEU A 64 -7.23 4.27 -8.55
N HIS A 65 -8.32 4.96 -8.88
CA HIS A 65 -8.81 6.11 -8.09
C HIS A 65 -9.69 5.68 -6.91
N GLU A 66 -10.12 4.43 -6.91
CA GLU A 66 -10.94 3.82 -5.85
C GLU A 66 -10.08 3.40 -4.66
N ASP A 67 -10.64 3.53 -3.45
CA ASP A 67 -10.04 2.94 -2.24
C ASP A 67 -10.02 1.42 -2.38
N PHE A 68 -8.96 0.77 -1.88
CA PHE A 68 -8.80 -0.67 -2.00
C PHE A 68 -10.00 -1.46 -1.48
N THR A 69 -10.54 -1.10 -0.32
CA THR A 69 -11.71 -1.79 0.27
C THR A 69 -13.00 -1.69 -0.55
N ASN A 70 -13.05 -0.81 -1.56
CA ASN A 70 -14.20 -0.65 -2.45
C ASN A 70 -14.03 -1.42 -3.76
N ILE A 71 -12.85 -1.97 -4.03
CA ILE A 71 -12.58 -2.74 -5.24
C ILE A 71 -13.21 -4.11 -5.10
N GLU A 72 -14.04 -4.50 -6.06
CA GLU A 72 -14.61 -5.85 -6.06
C GLU A 72 -13.52 -6.90 -6.29
N PRO A 73 -13.36 -7.92 -5.40
CA PRO A 73 -12.36 -8.97 -5.56
C PRO A 73 -12.52 -9.80 -6.85
N THR A 74 -13.72 -9.75 -7.45
CA THR A 74 -14.09 -10.47 -8.67
C THR A 74 -13.91 -9.65 -9.96
N ILE A 75 -13.40 -8.42 -9.87
CA ILE A 75 -13.22 -7.59 -11.07
C ILE A 75 -12.31 -8.28 -12.09
N SER A 76 -12.71 -8.27 -13.35
CA SER A 76 -12.00 -8.95 -14.44
C SER A 76 -10.58 -8.42 -14.65
N LYS A 77 -10.36 -7.13 -14.35
CA LYS A 77 -9.09 -6.44 -14.48
C LYS A 77 -7.99 -6.98 -13.56
N LEU A 78 -8.35 -7.53 -12.40
CA LEU A 78 -7.40 -7.99 -11.38
C LEU A 78 -7.24 -9.52 -11.34
N GLN A 79 -7.75 -10.25 -12.33
CA GLN A 79 -7.72 -11.73 -12.33
C GLN A 79 -6.30 -12.33 -12.40
N LYS A 80 -5.36 -11.57 -12.95
CA LYS A 80 -3.93 -11.93 -13.03
C LYS A 80 -3.14 -11.55 -11.78
N VAL A 81 -3.73 -10.80 -10.85
CA VAL A 81 -3.05 -10.44 -9.60
C VAL A 81 -2.78 -11.70 -8.79
N LYS A 82 -1.50 -11.97 -8.52
CA LYS A 82 -1.06 -13.08 -7.64
C LYS A 82 -0.50 -12.61 -6.32
N VAL A 83 -0.11 -11.35 -6.23
CA VAL A 83 0.47 -10.77 -5.04
C VAL A 83 -0.25 -9.48 -4.69
N ILE A 84 -0.73 -9.40 -3.44
CA ILE A 84 -1.19 -8.13 -2.87
C ILE A 84 -0.14 -7.66 -1.88
N LEU A 85 0.30 -6.42 -2.07
CA LEU A 85 1.11 -5.70 -1.11
C LEU A 85 0.21 -4.72 -0.34
N LEU A 86 -0.04 -5.05 0.92
CA LEU A 86 -0.84 -4.27 1.85
C LEU A 86 0.10 -3.44 2.72
N LEU A 87 0.20 -2.15 2.41
CA LEU A 87 0.96 -1.13 3.14
C LEU A 87 -0.03 -0.16 3.79
N PRO A 88 -0.76 -0.59 4.82
CA PRO A 88 -1.81 0.22 5.40
C PRO A 88 -1.21 1.43 6.12
N ARG A 89 -2.02 2.46 6.32
CA ARG A 89 -1.64 3.55 7.24
C ARG A 89 -1.39 2.97 8.62
N CYS A 90 -0.36 3.48 9.29
CA CYS A 90 0.02 3.03 10.61
C CYS A 90 0.58 4.19 11.44
N SER A 91 0.87 3.93 12.71
CA SER A 91 1.45 4.93 13.62
C SER A 91 2.79 5.51 13.15
N GLY A 92 3.55 4.77 12.33
CA GLY A 92 4.85 5.21 11.80
C GLY A 92 5.96 5.31 12.86
N LEU A 93 5.78 4.77 14.07
CA LEU A 93 6.78 4.90 15.15
C LEU A 93 8.15 4.27 14.81
N GLY A 94 8.18 3.31 13.88
CA GLY A 94 9.40 2.64 13.44
C GLY A 94 10.27 3.47 12.49
N VAL A 95 9.82 4.65 12.05
CA VAL A 95 10.57 5.49 11.10
C VAL A 95 11.54 6.42 11.81
N SER A 96 12.74 6.60 11.26
CA SER A 96 13.76 7.47 11.87
C SER A 96 13.42 8.96 11.78
N ASN A 97 12.64 9.37 10.77
CA ASN A 97 12.22 10.75 10.55
C ASN A 97 10.70 10.82 10.34
N PRO A 98 9.90 10.93 11.41
CA PRO A 98 8.44 10.90 11.32
C PRO A 98 7.86 12.08 10.55
N ILE A 99 8.53 13.23 10.57
CA ILE A 99 8.11 14.42 9.81
C ILE A 99 8.20 14.15 8.31
N GLU A 100 9.34 13.64 7.85
CA GLU A 100 9.55 13.33 6.44
C GLU A 100 8.62 12.22 5.96
N PHE A 101 8.42 11.18 6.78
CA PHE A 101 7.48 10.11 6.49
C PHE A 101 6.06 10.64 6.27
N ILE A 102 5.55 11.44 7.22
CA ILE A 102 4.18 11.96 7.14
C ILE A 102 3.99 12.92 5.96
N LEU A 103 4.97 13.77 5.69
CA LEU A 103 4.91 14.73 4.57
C LEU A 103 5.01 14.05 3.20
N LYS A 104 5.88 13.04 3.04
CA LYS A 104 6.10 12.38 1.75
C LYS A 104 5.00 11.38 1.40
N GLU A 105 4.50 10.68 2.41
CA GLU A 105 3.52 9.60 2.23
C GLU A 105 2.08 10.06 2.42
N HIS A 106 1.86 11.36 2.68
CA HIS A 106 0.55 11.97 2.91
C HIS A 106 -0.24 11.28 4.03
N GLU A 107 0.47 10.93 5.10
CA GLU A 107 -0.11 10.34 6.30
C GLU A 107 -0.82 11.40 7.15
N ASP A 108 -1.47 10.95 8.23
CA ASP A 108 -2.18 11.83 9.14
C ASP A 108 -1.21 12.76 9.90
N ALA A 109 -1.31 14.07 9.64
CA ALA A 109 -0.51 15.09 10.31
C ALA A 109 -0.74 15.13 11.82
N GLU A 110 -1.89 14.64 12.31
CA GLU A 110 -2.14 14.56 13.75
C GLU A 110 -1.19 13.59 14.46
N LEU A 111 -0.66 12.58 13.75
CA LEU A 111 0.34 11.66 14.30
C LEU A 111 1.63 12.38 14.68
N LEU A 112 1.96 13.52 14.06
CA LEU A 112 3.15 14.30 14.43
C LEU A 112 3.12 14.74 15.89
N ARG A 113 1.94 15.12 16.38
CA ARG A 113 1.79 15.52 17.78
C ARG A 113 2.09 14.35 18.69
N ASP A 114 1.54 13.18 18.39
CA ASP A 114 1.66 12.02 19.24
C ASP A 114 3.11 11.46 19.21
N LEU A 115 3.71 11.42 18.02
CA LEU A 115 5.12 11.07 17.81
C LEU A 115 6.07 12.04 18.54
N SER A 116 5.74 13.33 18.65
CA SER A 116 6.51 14.28 19.47
C SER A 116 6.47 13.98 20.97
N GLN A 117 5.41 13.30 21.44
CA GLN A 117 5.27 12.84 22.82
C GLN A 117 5.85 11.43 23.04
N GLY A 118 6.40 10.82 21.98
CA GLY A 118 7.05 9.50 22.02
C GLY A 118 6.08 8.31 22.06
N SER A 119 4.76 8.54 21.96
CA SER A 119 3.77 7.46 21.94
C SER A 119 2.49 7.88 21.21
N VAL A 120 1.78 6.91 20.63
CA VAL A 120 0.49 7.15 19.97
C VAL A 120 -0.64 6.89 20.96
N ALA A 121 -1.65 7.76 20.95
CA ALA A 121 -2.81 7.61 21.82
C ALA A 121 -3.55 6.30 21.53
N GLU A 122 -3.99 5.61 22.59
CA GLU A 122 -4.56 4.26 22.51
C GLU A 122 -5.82 4.19 21.61
N ASP A 123 -6.66 5.23 21.65
CA ASP A 123 -7.85 5.37 20.81
C ASP A 123 -7.51 5.46 19.32
N LYS A 124 -6.47 6.22 18.98
CA LYS A 124 -5.95 6.34 17.62
C LYS A 124 -5.30 5.03 17.15
N LEU A 125 -4.50 4.41 18.01
CA LEU A 125 -3.87 3.12 17.72
C LEU A 125 -4.93 2.03 17.42
N SER A 126 -5.97 1.97 18.25
CA SER A 126 -7.11 1.06 18.05
C SER A 126 -7.85 1.34 16.73
N THR A 127 -8.04 2.61 16.38
CA THR A 127 -8.68 3.00 15.10
C THR A 127 -7.83 2.55 13.90
N LEU A 128 -6.51 2.75 13.96
CA LEU A 128 -5.57 2.30 12.92
C LEU A 128 -5.61 0.78 12.77
N ALA A 129 -5.50 0.04 13.87
CA ALA A 129 -5.55 -1.43 13.89
C ALA A 129 -6.85 -1.98 13.30
N GLN A 130 -8.00 -1.39 13.64
CA GLN A 130 -9.29 -1.80 13.08
C GLN A 130 -9.35 -1.60 11.56
N GLN A 131 -8.83 -0.48 11.06
CA GLN A 131 -8.79 -0.19 9.62
C GLN A 131 -7.82 -1.14 8.90
N GLN A 132 -6.66 -1.44 9.49
CA GLN A 132 -5.70 -2.41 8.98
C GLN A 132 -6.31 -3.81 8.88
N LEU A 133 -7.03 -4.26 9.92
CA LEU A 133 -7.73 -5.55 9.92
C LEU A 133 -8.81 -5.60 8.83
N LYS A 134 -9.55 -4.50 8.62
CA LYS A 134 -10.55 -4.39 7.55
C LYS A 134 -9.91 -4.55 6.17
N GLU A 135 -8.78 -3.89 5.92
CA GLU A 135 -8.05 -4.00 4.66
C GLU A 135 -7.47 -5.41 4.46
N LEU A 136 -6.90 -6.01 5.52
CA LEU A 136 -6.37 -7.37 5.48
C LEU A 136 -7.47 -8.38 5.16
N THR A 137 -8.62 -8.27 5.84
CA THR A 137 -9.80 -9.11 5.61
C THR A 137 -10.31 -8.96 4.18
N HIS A 138 -10.33 -7.74 3.65
CA HIS A 138 -10.71 -7.50 2.25
C HIS A 138 -9.74 -8.15 1.26
N ALA A 139 -8.42 -8.02 1.50
CA ALA A 139 -7.40 -8.64 0.66
C ALA A 139 -7.54 -10.18 0.60
N MET A 140 -7.97 -10.82 1.69
CA MET A 140 -8.23 -12.27 1.73
C MET A 140 -9.39 -12.72 0.84
N GLN A 141 -10.24 -11.80 0.36
CA GLN A 141 -11.35 -12.13 -0.54
C GLN A 141 -10.90 -12.34 -1.99
N PHE A 142 -9.66 -11.95 -2.35
CA PHE A 142 -9.11 -12.12 -3.69
C PHE A 142 -8.65 -13.56 -3.94
N VAL A 143 -9.58 -14.42 -4.37
CA VAL A 143 -9.39 -15.87 -4.53
C VAL A 143 -8.26 -16.31 -5.48
N LYS A 144 -7.75 -15.41 -6.34
CA LYS A 144 -6.65 -15.70 -7.29
C LYS A 144 -5.27 -15.34 -6.76
N VAL A 145 -5.21 -14.63 -5.63
CA VAL A 145 -3.98 -14.20 -4.97
C VAL A 145 -3.33 -15.39 -4.30
N GLN A 146 -2.01 -15.50 -4.46
CA GLN A 146 -1.17 -16.56 -3.90
C GLN A 146 -0.38 -16.09 -2.68
N ALA A 147 -0.08 -14.78 -2.61
CA ALA A 147 0.61 -14.19 -1.47
C ALA A 147 0.01 -12.83 -1.12
N LEU A 148 -0.20 -12.62 0.17
CA LEU A 148 -0.56 -11.36 0.77
C LEU A 148 0.59 -10.93 1.67
N ILE A 149 1.18 -9.77 1.38
CA ILE A 149 2.24 -9.18 2.19
C ILE A 149 1.60 -8.05 2.98
N TYR A 150 1.59 -8.18 4.30
CA TYR A 150 1.21 -7.14 5.24
C TYR A 150 2.48 -6.52 5.82
N CYS A 151 2.63 -5.20 5.73
CA CYS A 151 3.82 -4.51 6.23
C CYS A 151 3.45 -3.12 6.76
N THR A 152 3.82 -2.84 8.00
CA THR A 152 3.66 -1.53 8.64
C THR A 152 5.03 -0.90 8.91
N CYS A 153 5.02 0.39 9.25
CA CYS A 153 6.15 1.06 9.87
C CYS A 153 5.89 1.28 11.38
N SER A 154 5.21 0.33 12.02
CA SER A 154 4.86 0.37 13.44
C SER A 154 5.71 -0.58 14.27
N LEU A 155 5.92 -0.21 15.53
CA LEU A 155 6.49 -1.09 16.56
C LEU A 155 5.43 -1.63 17.53
N TYR A 156 4.17 -1.24 17.37
CA TYR A 156 3.07 -1.65 18.22
C TYR A 156 2.56 -3.04 17.80
N PRO A 157 2.45 -4.00 18.72
CA PRO A 157 1.84 -5.30 18.42
C PRO A 157 0.40 -5.21 17.93
N GLU A 158 -0.33 -4.19 18.40
CA GLU A 158 -1.72 -3.90 18.01
C GLU A 158 -1.88 -3.64 16.51
N GLU A 159 -0.82 -3.17 15.85
CA GLU A 159 -0.77 -2.94 14.40
C GLU A 159 0.00 -4.05 13.66
N ASN A 160 0.46 -5.10 14.36
CA ASN A 160 1.29 -6.16 13.78
C ASN A 160 0.75 -7.53 14.19
N GLU A 161 1.32 -8.15 15.23
CA GLU A 161 0.99 -9.51 15.66
C GLU A 161 -0.48 -9.72 16.07
N VAL A 162 -1.19 -8.65 16.43
CA VAL A 162 -2.63 -8.73 16.78
C VAL A 162 -3.52 -8.62 15.54
N VAL A 163 -3.03 -8.01 14.45
CA VAL A 163 -3.78 -7.87 13.19
C VAL A 163 -3.71 -9.15 12.36
N VAL A 164 -2.57 -9.85 12.38
CA VAL A 164 -2.26 -11.04 11.55
C VAL A 164 -2.52 -12.34 12.30
#